data_AF-A0A6I4NTQ1-F1
#
_entry.id   AF-A0A6I4NTQ1-F1
#
_cell.length_a   1.000
_cell.length_b   1.000
_cell.length_c   1.000
_cell.angle_alpha   90.00
_cell.angle_beta   90.00
_cell.angle_gamma   90.00
#
_symmetry.space_group_name_H-M   'P 1'
#
loop_
_entity.id
_entity.type
_entity.pdbx_description
1 polymer ?
#
loop_
_entity_poly.entity_id
_entity_poly.type
_entity_poly.pdbx_seq_one_letter_code
_entity_poly.pdbx_strand_id
1 'polypeptide(L)'
;MNKVLKSITLAHQLKIAFVFFLLTINTMVFAQQEPELSVIFLDNDKIASVNVDEKEFLKSISAVIEICKKDFSTISADQKIAFLVIAHKTEKPTFQLYSNPKISTAIETKFLEQVAALNIGNTKLVDFPILISVNSKFDETNTDFKDIDLPNQKKVTAYLNADLKTKAELNKNYAINEALPVLAAYQTIVDAKFEGVKNFGSLVAKTAFRDKQDVIQLTGNNPDYWRATMEMELDNQLIPVTKIFMLISQGEFDYAKKYIEIVKMFSNPETITHHYLIEITDRLKLFEEQLNTEINKGIAEHDKGEFEKAISIYNTILEEYPNSSWANFEIFYSQSELNKKTGNTASNSIENWNLNKGKILNHNPFYGLPIGAQSPEDAYLLDRRNSLSQLFKNKSLQIKDIETYADVAMDLKIYDFAAQLYWYTSSYNDKKSNSIYKLLYCLEKLGVPNLKNNFKGNFEKEFKSIEKNQEKDMVKSDAYKSY
;
A
#
# COMPACT_ATOMS: atom_id res chain seq x y z
N MET A 1 -15.96 -30.40 -0.90
CA MET A 1 -15.54 -29.33 -1.84
C MET A 1 -14.06 -29.35 -2.20
N ASN A 2 -13.19 -30.16 -1.57
CA ASN A 2 -11.72 -30.08 -1.76
C ASN A 2 -11.10 -30.99 -2.84
N LYS A 3 -11.87 -31.59 -3.75
CA LYS A 3 -11.32 -32.42 -4.86
C LYS A 3 -11.68 -31.95 -6.27
N VAL A 4 -12.58 -30.98 -6.41
CA VAL A 4 -12.96 -30.38 -7.71
C VAL A 4 -12.22 -29.04 -7.96
N LEU A 5 -11.64 -28.44 -6.91
CA LEU A 5 -10.86 -27.19 -7.04
C LEU A 5 -9.41 -27.37 -7.50
N LYS A 6 -8.87 -28.60 -7.54
CA LYS A 6 -7.49 -28.86 -8.01
C LYS A 6 -7.36 -29.05 -9.52
N SER A 7 -8.46 -29.31 -10.25
CA SER A 7 -8.41 -29.55 -11.70
C SER A 7 -8.65 -28.30 -12.55
N ILE A 8 -9.16 -27.21 -11.95
CA ILE A 8 -9.47 -25.96 -12.67
C ILE A 8 -8.28 -24.98 -12.64
N THR A 9 -7.44 -25.04 -11.60
CA THR A 9 -6.19 -24.28 -11.50
C THR A 9 -5.19 -24.69 -12.58
N LEU A 10 -5.14 -25.97 -12.97
CA LEU A 10 -4.16 -26.45 -13.96
C LEU A 10 -4.45 -26.02 -15.40
N ALA A 11 -5.72 -25.75 -15.75
CA ALA A 11 -6.10 -25.42 -17.13
C ALA A 11 -6.09 -23.91 -17.44
N HIS A 12 -6.14 -23.04 -16.42
CA HIS A 12 -5.98 -21.59 -16.58
C HIS A 12 -4.56 -21.10 -16.21
N GLN A 13 -3.83 -21.81 -15.33
CA GLN A 13 -2.42 -21.50 -15.06
C GLN A 13 -1.47 -21.98 -16.18
N LEU A 14 -1.93 -22.79 -17.14
CA LEU A 14 -1.12 -23.18 -18.30
C LEU A 14 -1.05 -22.13 -19.42
N LYS A 15 -1.75 -20.99 -19.29
CA LYS A 15 -1.71 -19.89 -20.28
C LYS A 15 -1.15 -18.57 -19.74
N ILE A 16 -0.86 -18.48 -18.45
CA ILE A 16 -0.22 -17.30 -17.84
C ILE A 16 0.97 -17.79 -17.01
N ALA A 17 1.95 -18.34 -17.71
CA ALA A 17 3.29 -18.55 -17.20
C ALA A 17 4.20 -17.60 -17.98
N PHE A 18 4.10 -16.30 -17.68
CA PHE A 18 5.03 -15.31 -18.18
C PHE A 18 6.26 -15.32 -17.27
N VAL A 19 7.08 -16.34 -17.44
CA VAL A 19 8.45 -16.33 -16.93
C VAL A 19 9.28 -15.70 -18.05
N PHE A 20 9.48 -14.37 -18.01
CA PHE A 20 10.62 -13.80 -18.71
C PHE A 20 11.86 -14.26 -17.97
N PHE A 21 12.34 -15.43 -18.38
CA PHE A 21 13.68 -15.88 -18.08
C PHE A 21 14.63 -14.78 -18.54
N LEU A 22 15.61 -14.42 -17.70
CA LEU A 22 16.87 -13.85 -18.14
C LEU A 22 17.34 -14.67 -19.35
N LEU A 23 17.12 -14.16 -20.56
CA LEU A 23 17.54 -14.81 -21.79
C LEU A 23 19.04 -14.53 -21.98
N THR A 24 19.87 -15.16 -21.15
CA THR A 24 21.30 -15.26 -21.41
C THR A 24 21.48 -16.33 -22.49
N ILE A 25 21.45 -15.91 -23.76
CA ILE A 25 21.78 -16.78 -24.89
C ILE A 25 23.30 -16.99 -24.86
N ASN A 26 23.77 -18.00 -24.14
CA ASN A 26 25.16 -18.44 -24.19
C ASN A 26 25.33 -19.50 -25.29
N THR A 27 25.68 -19.06 -26.50
CA THR A 27 26.23 -19.96 -27.52
C THR A 27 27.73 -20.10 -27.32
N MET A 28 28.16 -21.23 -26.74
CA MET A 28 29.57 -21.62 -26.75
C MET A 28 29.98 -21.99 -28.18
N VAL A 29 30.58 -21.04 -28.91
CA VAL A 29 31.46 -21.31 -30.05
C VAL A 29 32.67 -20.39 -29.93
N PHE A 30 33.88 -20.97 -29.90
CA PHE A 30 35.13 -20.22 -29.87
C PHE A 30 35.32 -19.43 -31.18
N ALA A 31 34.93 -18.14 -31.21
CA ALA A 31 35.48 -17.06 -32.04
C ALA A 31 34.60 -15.78 -31.87
N GLN A 32 35.20 -14.65 -31.44
CA GLN A 32 34.55 -13.37 -31.10
C GLN A 32 33.45 -13.48 -30.03
N GLN A 33 33.67 -12.90 -28.85
CA GLN A 33 32.58 -12.75 -27.87
C GLN A 33 31.49 -11.88 -28.50
N GLU A 34 30.37 -12.49 -28.88
CA GLU A 34 29.19 -11.76 -29.34
C GLU A 34 28.71 -10.84 -28.21
N PRO A 35 28.21 -9.63 -28.54
CA PRO A 35 27.71 -8.71 -27.52
C PRO A 35 26.58 -9.32 -26.70
N GLU A 36 26.70 -9.29 -25.37
CA GLU A 36 25.68 -9.81 -24.46
C GLU A 36 24.55 -8.80 -24.33
N LEU A 37 23.36 -9.13 -24.83
CA LEU A 37 22.17 -8.26 -24.76
C LEU A 37 21.27 -8.68 -23.60
N SER A 38 20.81 -7.71 -22.80
CA SER A 38 19.81 -7.93 -21.74
C SER A 38 18.66 -6.93 -21.85
N VAL A 39 17.45 -7.34 -21.44
CA VAL A 39 16.27 -6.48 -21.37
C VAL A 39 15.71 -6.53 -19.95
N ILE A 40 15.54 -5.36 -19.36
CA ILE A 40 15.16 -5.18 -17.96
C ILE A 40 13.96 -4.22 -17.91
N PHE A 41 12.91 -4.64 -17.20
CA PHE A 41 11.81 -3.74 -16.84
C PHE A 41 12.22 -2.94 -15.60
N LEU A 42 12.16 -1.61 -15.68
CA LEU A 42 12.57 -0.74 -14.56
C LEU A 42 11.45 -0.54 -13.53
N ASP A 43 10.21 -0.74 -13.97
CA ASP A 43 9.02 -0.86 -13.13
C ASP A 43 8.55 -2.32 -13.08
N ASN A 44 7.56 -2.60 -12.23
CA ASN A 44 7.05 -3.95 -12.03
C ASN A 44 6.42 -4.51 -13.32
N ASP A 45 7.02 -5.55 -13.89
CA ASP A 45 6.55 -6.22 -15.11
C ASP A 45 5.17 -6.86 -14.95
N LYS A 46 4.77 -7.18 -13.72
CA LYS A 46 3.44 -7.71 -13.40
C LYS A 46 2.32 -6.70 -13.63
N ILE A 47 2.57 -5.46 -14.07
CA ILE A 47 1.49 -4.55 -14.54
C ILE A 47 1.19 -4.70 -16.03
N ALA A 48 2.04 -5.38 -16.81
CA ALA A 48 1.95 -5.42 -18.26
C ALA A 48 0.58 -5.90 -18.76
N SER A 49 -0.01 -6.91 -18.11
CA SER A 49 -1.29 -7.51 -18.53
C SER A 49 -2.48 -6.53 -18.50
N VAL A 50 -2.40 -5.46 -17.71
CA VAL A 50 -3.42 -4.39 -17.65
C VAL A 50 -2.94 -3.07 -18.24
N ASN A 51 -1.63 -2.88 -18.38
CA ASN A 51 -1.05 -1.60 -18.77
C ASN A 51 -0.72 -1.48 -20.27
N VAL A 52 -0.53 -2.58 -21.00
CA VAL A 52 -0.22 -2.54 -22.43
C VAL A 52 -1.14 -3.47 -23.24
N ASP A 53 -1.14 -3.35 -24.56
CA ASP A 53 -1.53 -4.47 -25.43
C ASP A 53 -0.29 -5.38 -25.54
N GLU A 54 -0.31 -6.50 -24.82
CA GLU A 54 0.86 -7.35 -24.66
C GLU A 54 1.45 -7.81 -26.01
N LYS A 55 0.59 -8.19 -26.96
CA LYS A 55 1.03 -8.71 -28.25
C LYS A 55 1.65 -7.61 -29.11
N GLU A 56 1.01 -6.45 -29.19
CA GLU A 56 1.53 -5.32 -29.95
C GLU A 56 2.80 -4.76 -29.31
N PHE A 57 2.81 -4.64 -27.99
CA PHE A 57 3.95 -4.13 -27.25
C PHE A 57 5.18 -5.04 -27.38
N LEU A 58 5.01 -6.35 -27.23
CA LEU A 58 6.08 -7.32 -27.44
C LEU A 58 6.64 -7.27 -28.87
N LYS A 59 5.78 -7.08 -29.87
CA LYS A 59 6.22 -6.92 -31.26
C LYS A 59 7.09 -5.67 -31.42
N SER A 60 6.68 -4.55 -30.83
CA SER A 60 7.43 -3.29 -30.89
C SER A 60 8.77 -3.38 -30.15
N ILE A 61 8.80 -3.94 -28.94
CA ILE A 61 10.06 -4.14 -28.20
C ILE A 61 10.99 -5.15 -28.89
N SER A 62 10.45 -6.20 -29.50
CA SER A 62 11.26 -7.12 -30.31
C SER A 62 11.91 -6.41 -31.50
N ALA A 63 11.20 -5.50 -32.16
CA ALA A 63 11.78 -4.70 -33.24
C ALA A 63 12.92 -3.80 -32.75
N VAL A 64 12.78 -3.18 -31.56
CA VAL A 64 13.87 -2.43 -30.92
C VAL A 64 15.08 -3.32 -30.68
N ILE A 65 14.89 -4.51 -30.10
CA ILE A 65 15.97 -5.47 -29.82
C ILE A 65 16.70 -5.88 -31.09
N GLU A 66 15.98 -6.12 -32.19
CA GLU A 66 16.62 -6.48 -33.47
C GLU A 66 17.43 -5.31 -34.07
N ILE A 67 16.99 -4.06 -33.89
CA ILE A 67 17.81 -2.89 -34.25
C ILE A 67 19.07 -2.84 -33.38
N CYS A 68 18.95 -3.02 -32.06
CA CYS A 68 20.10 -3.08 -31.16
C CYS A 68 21.11 -4.16 -31.58
N LYS A 69 20.64 -5.39 -31.82
CA LYS A 69 21.51 -6.49 -32.27
C LYS A 69 22.21 -6.15 -33.57
N LYS A 70 21.49 -5.59 -34.54
CA LYS A 70 22.05 -5.23 -35.85
C LYS A 70 23.12 -4.15 -35.71
N ASP A 71 22.76 -3.01 -35.11
CA ASP A 71 23.62 -1.82 -35.06
C ASP A 71 24.79 -1.97 -34.09
N PHE A 72 24.66 -2.86 -33.10
CA PHE A 72 25.72 -3.14 -32.13
C PHE A 72 26.38 -4.52 -32.29
N SER A 73 26.08 -5.29 -33.33
CA SER A 73 26.64 -6.65 -33.56
C SER A 73 28.17 -6.72 -33.57
N THR A 74 28.84 -5.63 -33.96
CA THR A 74 30.30 -5.59 -34.14
C THR A 74 31.02 -4.75 -33.08
N ILE A 75 30.34 -4.34 -32.00
CA ILE A 75 30.99 -3.57 -30.94
C ILE A 75 31.95 -4.47 -30.15
N SER A 76 33.03 -3.90 -29.62
CA SER A 76 33.96 -4.65 -28.77
C SER A 76 33.30 -5.06 -27.45
N ALA A 77 33.82 -6.12 -26.81
CA ALA A 77 33.35 -6.55 -25.49
C ALA A 77 33.48 -5.45 -24.41
N ASP A 78 34.44 -4.52 -24.58
CA ASP A 78 34.64 -3.39 -23.68
C ASP A 78 33.67 -2.22 -23.95
N GLN A 79 32.97 -2.22 -25.10
CA GLN A 79 31.95 -1.23 -25.42
C GLN A 79 30.64 -1.64 -24.78
N LYS A 80 30.19 -0.84 -23.82
CA LYS A 80 28.92 -1.00 -23.12
C LYS A 80 27.89 -0.02 -23.67
N ILE A 81 26.65 -0.47 -23.79
CA ILE A 81 25.51 0.34 -24.24
C ILE A 81 24.34 0.13 -23.26
N ALA A 82 23.63 1.20 -22.94
CA ALA A 82 22.35 1.17 -22.25
C ALA A 82 21.35 2.01 -23.04
N PHE A 83 20.21 1.43 -23.38
CA PHE A 83 19.16 2.07 -24.14
C PHE A 83 17.86 2.06 -23.34
N LEU A 84 17.44 3.23 -22.91
CA LEU A 84 16.19 3.42 -22.17
C LEU A 84 15.06 3.75 -23.14
N VAL A 85 14.00 2.96 -23.05
CA VAL A 85 12.72 3.18 -23.74
C VAL A 85 11.67 3.47 -22.67
N ILE A 86 10.98 4.60 -22.76
CA ILE A 86 9.85 4.91 -21.88
C ILE A 86 8.60 4.96 -22.76
N ALA A 87 7.74 3.95 -22.64
CA ALA A 87 6.43 4.00 -23.24
C ALA A 87 5.50 4.83 -22.36
N HIS A 88 5.00 5.93 -22.90
CA HIS A 88 4.15 6.87 -22.16
C HIS A 88 2.67 6.60 -22.36
N LYS A 89 1.85 7.06 -21.42
CA LYS A 89 0.39 6.93 -21.49
C LYS A 89 -0.25 7.70 -22.65
N THR A 90 0.23 8.90 -22.93
CA THR A 90 -0.39 9.82 -23.92
C THR A 90 0.60 10.38 -24.93
N GLU A 91 1.88 10.43 -24.60
CA GLU A 91 2.92 11.02 -25.44
C GLU A 91 3.62 9.96 -26.29
N LYS A 92 4.39 10.39 -27.29
CA LYS A 92 5.26 9.47 -28.02
C LYS A 92 6.33 8.91 -27.06
N PRO A 93 6.78 7.67 -27.25
CA PRO A 93 7.83 7.08 -26.42
C PRO A 93 9.08 7.95 -26.37
N THR A 94 9.71 8.02 -25.21
CA THR A 94 11.02 8.65 -25.04
C THR A 94 12.12 7.61 -25.19
N PHE A 95 13.20 7.99 -25.87
CA PHE A 95 14.36 7.15 -26.15
C PHE A 95 15.64 7.84 -25.68
N GLN A 96 16.47 7.14 -24.90
CA GLN A 96 17.76 7.66 -24.43
C GLN A 96 18.84 6.59 -24.60
N LEU A 97 19.96 6.94 -25.23
CA LEU A 97 21.09 6.05 -25.45
C LEU A 97 22.28 6.50 -24.60
N TYR A 98 22.86 5.56 -23.89
CA TYR A 98 24.05 5.72 -23.07
C TYR A 98 25.11 4.75 -23.57
N SER A 99 26.37 5.17 -23.54
CA SER A 99 27.48 4.36 -24.04
C SER A 99 28.76 4.63 -23.26
N ASN A 100 29.51 3.57 -22.96
CA ASN A 100 30.82 3.66 -22.34
C ASN A 100 31.79 2.62 -22.94
N PRO A 101 32.92 3.02 -23.57
CA PRO A 101 33.30 4.39 -23.92
C PRO A 101 32.25 5.09 -24.80
N LYS A 102 32.30 6.42 -24.90
CA LYS A 102 31.29 7.17 -25.66
C LYS A 102 31.38 6.81 -27.16
N ILE A 103 30.27 6.36 -27.77
CA ILE A 103 30.19 6.14 -29.21
C ILE A 103 30.14 7.47 -29.97
N SER A 104 30.37 7.43 -31.29
CA SER A 104 30.29 8.65 -32.09
C SER A 104 28.84 9.16 -32.21
N THR A 105 28.69 10.48 -32.24
CA THR A 105 27.37 11.14 -32.38
C THR A 105 26.63 10.70 -33.65
N ALA A 106 27.35 10.34 -34.72
CA ALA A 106 26.75 9.83 -35.94
C ALA A 106 26.09 8.44 -35.74
N ILE A 107 26.72 7.54 -34.98
CA ILE A 107 26.15 6.22 -34.65
C ILE A 107 24.93 6.41 -33.74
N GLU A 108 25.06 7.23 -32.70
CA GLU A 108 23.97 7.55 -31.77
C GLU A 108 22.75 8.13 -32.50
N THR A 109 22.95 9.15 -33.34
CA THR A 109 21.86 9.80 -34.09
C THR A 109 21.17 8.81 -35.03
N LYS A 110 21.95 8.04 -35.79
CA LYS A 110 21.42 7.04 -36.72
C LYS A 110 20.60 5.96 -36.00
N PHE A 111 21.06 5.52 -34.82
CA PHE A 111 20.35 4.53 -34.02
C PHE A 111 19.03 5.12 -33.49
N LEU A 112 19.09 6.33 -32.90
CA LEU A 112 17.91 7.02 -32.35
C LEU A 112 16.86 7.32 -33.43
N GLU A 113 17.26 7.68 -34.65
CA GLU A 113 16.34 7.86 -35.78
C GLU A 113 15.63 6.56 -36.18
N GLN A 114 16.33 5.43 -36.18
CA GLN A 114 15.76 4.12 -36.52
C GLN A 114 14.71 3.67 -35.50
N VAL A 115 15.01 3.80 -34.20
CA VAL A 115 14.07 3.42 -33.13
C VAL A 115 12.91 4.40 -33.03
N ALA A 116 13.12 5.69 -33.27
CA ALA A 116 12.06 6.69 -33.29
C ALA A 116 11.06 6.51 -34.45
N ALA A 117 11.48 5.82 -35.52
CA ALA A 117 10.59 5.44 -36.62
C ALA A 117 9.69 4.24 -36.29
N LEU A 118 9.96 3.51 -35.20
CA LEU A 118 9.11 2.40 -34.77
C LEU A 118 7.80 2.92 -34.15
N ASN A 119 6.71 2.23 -34.44
CA ASN A 119 5.44 2.46 -33.76
C ASN A 119 5.42 1.65 -32.46
N ILE A 120 5.78 2.28 -31.34
CA ILE A 120 5.58 1.71 -30.01
C ILE A 120 4.29 2.31 -29.45
N GLY A 121 3.30 1.45 -29.19
CA GLY A 121 2.01 1.86 -28.67
C GLY A 121 2.10 2.50 -27.29
N ASN A 122 1.15 3.40 -27.01
CA ASN A 122 0.99 4.01 -25.70
C ASN A 122 0.58 2.98 -24.63
N THR A 123 0.97 3.25 -23.39
CA THR A 123 0.47 2.50 -22.24
C THR A 123 -0.94 2.98 -21.87
N LYS A 124 -1.67 2.16 -21.12
CA LYS A 124 -3.07 2.40 -20.75
C LYS A 124 -3.21 3.18 -19.45
N LEU A 125 -2.36 2.88 -18.46
CA LEU A 125 -2.53 3.31 -17.08
C LEU A 125 -1.38 4.18 -16.59
N VAL A 126 -0.15 3.66 -16.72
CA VAL A 126 1.09 4.28 -16.22
C VAL A 126 2.21 4.16 -17.25
N ASP A 127 3.21 5.02 -17.15
CA ASP A 127 4.42 4.90 -17.97
C ASP A 127 5.10 3.54 -17.73
N PHE A 128 5.75 3.01 -18.76
CA PHE A 128 6.35 1.68 -18.72
C PHE A 128 7.79 1.73 -19.25
N PRO A 129 8.76 1.99 -18.35
CA PRO A 129 10.18 2.13 -18.69
C PRO A 129 10.89 0.77 -18.81
N ILE A 130 11.66 0.61 -19.89
CA ILE A 130 12.43 -0.59 -20.23
C ILE A 130 13.87 -0.17 -20.52
N LEU A 131 14.81 -0.86 -19.90
CA LEU A 131 16.23 -0.73 -20.16
C LEU A 131 16.71 -1.92 -20.99
N ILE A 132 17.32 -1.64 -22.13
CA ILE A 132 18.00 -2.64 -22.96
C ILE A 132 19.49 -2.37 -22.83
N SER A 133 20.26 -3.33 -22.32
CA SER A 133 21.72 -3.19 -22.20
C SER A 133 22.46 -4.10 -23.16
N VAL A 134 23.66 -3.68 -23.56
CA VAL A 134 24.63 -4.49 -24.31
C VAL A 134 25.96 -4.45 -23.58
N ASN A 135 26.55 -5.61 -23.31
CA ASN A 135 27.80 -5.81 -22.54
C ASN A 135 27.78 -5.15 -21.15
N SER A 136 26.59 -4.98 -20.55
CA SER A 136 26.42 -4.40 -19.21
C SER A 136 25.30 -5.12 -18.47
N LYS A 137 25.52 -5.39 -17.18
CA LYS A 137 24.52 -6.00 -16.28
C LYS A 137 23.70 -4.91 -15.59
N PHE A 138 22.47 -5.24 -15.21
CA PHE A 138 21.59 -4.28 -14.53
C PHE A 138 22.23 -3.69 -13.25
N ASP A 139 22.76 -4.56 -12.38
CA ASP A 139 23.36 -4.14 -11.11
C ASP A 139 24.63 -3.27 -11.29
N GLU A 140 25.25 -3.34 -12.47
CA GLU A 140 26.44 -2.58 -12.83
C GLU A 140 26.09 -1.30 -13.63
N THR A 141 24.83 -1.10 -14.01
CA THR A 141 24.40 -0.03 -14.93
C THR A 141 24.79 1.37 -14.44
N ASN A 142 24.60 1.69 -13.15
CA ASN A 142 25.01 2.98 -12.60
C ASN A 142 26.54 3.18 -12.57
N THR A 143 27.30 2.08 -12.48
CA THR A 143 28.77 2.10 -12.49
C THR A 143 29.28 2.24 -13.92
N ASP A 144 28.62 1.56 -14.86
CA ASP A 144 28.96 1.54 -16.27
C ASP A 144 28.61 2.85 -16.98
N PHE A 145 27.56 3.54 -16.53
CA PHE A 145 27.04 4.76 -17.13
C PHE A 145 26.84 5.83 -16.05
N LYS A 146 27.85 6.69 -15.84
CA LYS A 146 27.82 7.71 -14.77
C LYS A 146 26.67 8.71 -14.91
N ASP A 147 26.26 9.00 -16.14
CA ASP A 147 25.23 9.99 -16.45
C ASP A 147 23.86 9.34 -16.75
N ILE A 148 23.68 8.04 -16.45
CA ILE A 148 22.41 7.37 -16.70
C ILE A 148 21.33 7.90 -15.76
N ASP A 149 20.14 8.10 -16.32
CA ASP A 149 19.09 8.86 -15.67
C ASP A 149 17.80 8.03 -15.58
N LEU A 150 17.81 7.03 -14.69
CA LEU A 150 16.75 6.03 -14.61
C LEU A 150 15.48 6.59 -13.93
N PRO A 151 14.27 6.46 -14.53
CA PRO A 151 13.04 7.06 -14.00
C PRO A 151 12.67 6.61 -12.58
N ASN A 152 12.86 5.34 -12.25
CA ASN A 152 12.60 4.81 -10.91
C ASN A 152 13.55 5.40 -9.87
N GLN A 153 14.84 5.55 -10.20
CA GLN A 153 15.82 6.20 -9.33
C GLN A 153 15.49 7.67 -9.11
N LYS A 154 15.06 8.40 -10.16
CA LYS A 154 14.57 9.78 -10.01
C LYS A 154 13.43 9.88 -9.01
N LYS A 155 12.42 9.00 -9.10
CA LYS A 155 11.28 8.99 -8.17
C LYS A 155 11.77 8.78 -6.73
N VAL A 156 12.68 7.84 -6.51
CA VAL A 156 13.26 7.56 -5.18
C VAL A 156 14.08 8.74 -4.67
N THR A 157 14.99 9.29 -5.47
CA THR A 157 15.82 10.45 -5.10
C THR A 157 14.98 11.70 -4.82
N ALA A 158 13.97 11.97 -5.66
CA ALA A 158 13.04 13.07 -5.44
C ALA A 158 12.29 12.91 -4.12
N TYR A 159 11.86 11.69 -3.80
CA TYR A 159 11.19 11.40 -2.53
C TYR A 159 12.12 11.52 -1.32
N LEU A 160 13.36 11.03 -1.41
CA LEU A 160 14.35 11.12 -0.32
C LEU A 160 14.70 12.57 0.03
N ASN A 161 14.82 13.43 -1.00
CA ASN A 161 15.20 14.83 -0.85
C ASN A 161 14.00 15.77 -0.58
N ALA A 162 12.77 15.25 -0.64
CA ALA A 162 11.56 16.04 -0.42
C ALA A 162 11.37 16.43 1.05
N ASP A 163 10.78 17.61 1.28
CA ASP A 163 10.26 17.99 2.59
C ASP A 163 9.01 17.17 2.98
N LEU A 164 8.54 17.32 4.21
CA LEU A 164 7.45 16.51 4.77
C LEU A 164 6.16 16.69 3.97
N LYS A 165 5.79 17.94 3.66
CA LYS A 165 4.64 18.28 2.81
C LYS A 165 4.73 17.63 1.43
N THR A 166 5.89 17.73 0.79
CA THR A 166 6.12 17.18 -0.54
C THR A 166 6.08 15.65 -0.51
N LYS A 167 6.63 14.99 0.51
CA LYS A 167 6.49 13.53 0.69
C LYS A 167 5.03 13.11 0.86
N ALA A 168 4.24 13.85 1.64
CA ALA A 168 2.81 13.58 1.77
C ALA A 168 2.09 13.66 0.41
N GLU A 169 2.35 14.71 -0.37
CA GLU A 169 1.78 14.85 -1.70
C GLU A 169 2.30 13.80 -2.70
N LEU A 170 3.57 13.40 -2.63
CA LEU A 170 4.13 12.35 -3.47
C LEU A 170 3.48 10.98 -3.17
N ASN A 171 3.17 10.67 -1.90
CA ASN A 171 2.45 9.44 -1.54
C ASN A 171 1.00 9.45 -2.05
N LYS A 172 0.30 10.58 -1.89
CA LYS A 172 -1.05 10.74 -2.44
C LYS A 172 -1.05 10.60 -3.96
N ASN A 173 -0.12 11.26 -4.64
CA ASN A 173 0.02 11.18 -6.10
C ASN A 173 0.39 9.78 -6.59
N TYR A 174 1.25 9.06 -5.87
CA TYR A 174 1.56 7.67 -6.16
C TYR A 174 0.31 6.78 -6.07
N ALA A 175 -0.49 6.94 -5.01
CA ALA A 175 -1.76 6.22 -4.88
C ALA A 175 -2.74 6.54 -6.02
N ILE A 176 -2.94 7.83 -6.32
CA ILE A 176 -3.94 8.32 -7.28
C ILE A 176 -3.56 7.99 -8.73
N ASN A 177 -2.30 8.21 -9.10
CA ASN A 177 -1.89 8.17 -10.50
C ASN A 177 -1.29 6.82 -10.93
N GLU A 178 -0.82 6.00 -9.97
CA GLU A 178 -0.16 4.74 -10.28
C GLU A 178 -0.92 3.55 -9.69
N ALA A 179 -1.01 3.45 -8.36
CA ALA A 179 -1.50 2.23 -7.72
C ALA A 179 -3.01 1.99 -7.93
N LEU A 180 -3.88 2.96 -7.64
CA LEU A 180 -5.33 2.78 -7.75
C LEU A 180 -5.80 2.47 -9.18
N PRO A 181 -5.31 3.15 -10.25
CA PRO A 181 -5.65 2.78 -11.62
C PRO A 181 -5.28 1.34 -11.98
N VAL A 182 -4.09 0.88 -11.58
CA VAL A 182 -3.62 -0.49 -11.86
C VAL A 182 -4.43 -1.52 -11.06
N LEU A 183 -4.65 -1.28 -9.78
CA LEU A 183 -5.43 -2.17 -8.92
C LEU A 183 -6.89 -2.28 -9.40
N ALA A 184 -7.51 -1.17 -9.80
CA ALA A 184 -8.86 -1.15 -10.35
C ALA A 184 -8.93 -1.88 -11.71
N ALA A 185 -7.92 -1.73 -12.57
CA ALA A 185 -7.84 -2.46 -13.82
C ALA A 185 -7.82 -3.98 -13.57
N TYR A 186 -7.01 -4.46 -12.63
CA TYR A 186 -7.00 -5.87 -12.25
C TYR A 186 -8.34 -6.39 -11.75
N GLN A 187 -9.07 -5.57 -11.00
CA GLN A 187 -10.40 -5.92 -10.49
C GLN A 187 -11.47 -5.94 -11.60
N THR A 188 -11.36 -5.10 -12.61
CA THR A 188 -12.39 -4.98 -13.66
C THR A 188 -12.28 -6.05 -14.75
N ILE A 189 -11.09 -6.62 -14.96
CA ILE A 189 -10.84 -7.65 -15.99
C ILE A 189 -11.14 -9.08 -15.51
N VAL A 190 -11.52 -9.27 -14.24
CA VAL A 190 -11.88 -10.58 -13.71
C VAL A 190 -13.10 -11.18 -14.42
N ASP A 191 -13.23 -12.50 -14.34
CA ASP A 191 -14.40 -13.23 -14.84
C ASP A 191 -15.70 -12.67 -14.22
N ALA A 192 -16.75 -12.57 -15.03
CA ALA A 192 -18.04 -12.03 -14.63
C ALA A 192 -18.67 -12.74 -13.42
N LYS A 193 -18.27 -13.97 -13.10
CA LYS A 193 -18.71 -14.68 -11.88
C LYS A 193 -18.23 -14.04 -10.58
N PHE A 194 -17.15 -13.25 -10.61
CA PHE A 194 -16.62 -12.50 -9.46
C PHE A 194 -17.21 -11.10 -9.44
N GLU A 195 -18.52 -11.04 -9.25
CA GLU A 195 -19.30 -9.81 -9.38
C GLU A 195 -18.90 -8.75 -8.35
N GLY A 196 -18.62 -9.14 -7.10
CA GLY A 196 -18.17 -8.20 -6.06
C GLY A 196 -16.86 -7.54 -6.45
N VAL A 197 -15.88 -8.34 -6.89
CA VAL A 197 -14.57 -7.83 -7.35
C VAL A 197 -14.74 -6.86 -8.52
N LYS A 198 -15.55 -7.22 -9.52
CA LYS A 198 -15.76 -6.41 -10.71
C LYS A 198 -16.52 -5.10 -10.42
N ASN A 199 -17.54 -5.15 -9.58
CA ASN A 199 -18.32 -3.98 -9.17
C ASN A 199 -17.46 -3.02 -8.35
N PHE A 200 -16.72 -3.54 -7.36
CA PHE A 200 -15.81 -2.74 -6.55
C PHE A 200 -14.69 -2.13 -7.40
N GLY A 201 -14.08 -2.89 -8.30
CA GLY A 201 -13.09 -2.37 -9.27
C GLY A 201 -13.65 -1.24 -10.14
N SER A 202 -14.90 -1.39 -10.59
CA SER A 202 -15.58 -0.36 -11.39
C SER A 202 -15.89 0.90 -10.59
N LEU A 203 -16.23 0.77 -9.31
CA LEU A 203 -16.39 1.89 -8.39
C LEU A 203 -15.05 2.64 -8.23
N VAL A 204 -13.97 1.91 -7.95
CA VAL A 204 -12.64 2.50 -7.77
C VAL A 204 -12.19 3.21 -9.05
N ALA A 205 -12.36 2.58 -10.22
CA ALA A 205 -11.97 3.19 -11.51
C ALA A 205 -12.72 4.49 -11.84
N LYS A 206 -13.95 4.67 -11.34
CA LYS A 206 -14.78 5.86 -11.58
C LYS A 206 -14.64 6.93 -10.49
N THR A 207 -14.02 6.59 -9.36
CA THR A 207 -13.91 7.50 -8.21
C THR A 207 -12.79 8.52 -8.44
N ALA A 208 -13.10 9.80 -8.27
CA ALA A 208 -12.12 10.88 -8.38
C ALA A 208 -11.35 11.05 -7.06
N PHE A 209 -10.29 10.26 -6.86
CA PHE A 209 -9.49 10.28 -5.63
C PHE A 209 -8.65 11.55 -5.41
N ARG A 210 -8.63 12.48 -6.37
CA ARG A 210 -8.10 13.83 -6.17
C ARG A 210 -9.00 14.70 -5.28
N ASP A 211 -10.29 14.40 -5.28
CA ASP A 211 -11.28 15.05 -4.42
C ASP A 211 -11.34 14.32 -3.08
N LYS A 212 -11.86 15.01 -2.05
CA LYS A 212 -12.10 14.39 -0.74
C LYS A 212 -13.13 13.27 -0.87
N GLN A 213 -12.73 12.06 -0.49
CA GLN A 213 -13.57 10.86 -0.49
C GLN A 213 -13.82 10.37 0.93
N ASP A 214 -15.01 9.81 1.15
CA ASP A 214 -15.31 9.04 2.34
C ASP A 214 -14.92 7.57 2.09
N VAL A 215 -13.71 7.21 2.53
CA VAL A 215 -13.16 5.86 2.30
C VAL A 215 -13.96 4.79 3.04
N ILE A 216 -14.56 5.10 4.19
CA ILE A 216 -15.37 4.11 4.93
C ILE A 216 -16.66 3.81 4.16
N GLN A 217 -17.29 4.82 3.55
CA GLN A 217 -18.46 4.63 2.69
C GLN A 217 -18.14 3.82 1.44
N LEU A 218 -17.01 4.09 0.81
CA LEU A 218 -16.59 3.34 -0.38
C LEU A 218 -16.20 1.88 -0.07
N THR A 219 -15.83 1.58 1.18
CA THR A 219 -15.30 0.26 1.59
C THR A 219 -16.12 -0.41 2.70
N GLY A 220 -15.90 -0.03 3.97
CA GLY A 220 -16.51 -0.69 5.13
C GLY A 220 -18.04 -0.74 5.10
N ASN A 221 -18.70 0.31 4.61
CA ASN A 221 -20.16 0.34 4.44
C ASN A 221 -20.64 -0.23 3.10
N ASN A 222 -19.73 -0.66 2.22
CA ASN A 222 -20.04 -1.09 0.87
C ASN A 222 -20.15 -2.64 0.78
N PRO A 223 -21.32 -3.19 0.39
CA PRO A 223 -21.48 -4.63 0.19
C PRO A 223 -20.55 -5.21 -0.89
N ASP A 224 -20.26 -4.47 -1.96
CA ASP A 224 -19.39 -4.96 -3.04
C ASP A 224 -17.95 -5.13 -2.58
N TYR A 225 -17.45 -4.25 -1.69
CA TYR A 225 -16.12 -4.40 -1.08
C TYR A 225 -16.00 -5.72 -0.29
N TRP A 226 -16.98 -6.00 0.57
CA TRP A 226 -16.96 -7.22 1.39
C TRP A 226 -17.18 -8.47 0.56
N ARG A 227 -18.09 -8.41 -0.42
CA ARG A 227 -18.27 -9.51 -1.37
C ARG A 227 -16.98 -9.78 -2.15
N ALA A 228 -16.32 -8.73 -2.64
CA ALA A 228 -15.04 -8.83 -3.32
C ALA A 228 -14.00 -9.51 -2.42
N THR A 229 -13.86 -9.07 -1.16
CA THR A 229 -12.96 -9.69 -0.17
C THR A 229 -13.21 -11.20 0.00
N MET A 230 -14.48 -11.63 -0.03
CA MET A 230 -14.86 -13.05 0.10
C MET A 230 -14.67 -13.86 -1.20
N GLU A 231 -14.66 -13.19 -2.36
CA GLU A 231 -14.49 -13.81 -3.68
C GLU A 231 -13.01 -14.05 -4.04
N MET A 232 -12.08 -13.35 -3.40
CA MET A 232 -10.63 -13.49 -3.64
C MET A 232 -10.05 -14.79 -3.07
N GLU A 233 -8.97 -15.27 -3.72
CA GLU A 233 -8.08 -16.27 -3.12
C GLU A 233 -7.40 -15.69 -1.87
N LEU A 234 -7.18 -16.52 -0.85
CA LEU A 234 -6.81 -16.06 0.50
C LEU A 234 -5.51 -15.24 0.55
N ASP A 235 -4.54 -15.57 -0.29
CA ASP A 235 -3.23 -14.93 -0.36
C ASP A 235 -3.17 -13.77 -1.39
N ASN A 236 -4.26 -13.56 -2.14
CA ASN A 236 -4.40 -12.45 -3.07
C ASN A 236 -5.07 -11.25 -2.40
N GLN A 237 -4.26 -10.27 -2.02
CA GLN A 237 -4.67 -9.12 -1.21
C GLN A 237 -5.18 -7.92 -2.04
N LEU A 238 -5.66 -8.14 -3.27
CA LEU A 238 -6.10 -7.09 -4.18
C LEU A 238 -7.09 -6.10 -3.56
N ILE A 239 -8.11 -6.61 -2.87
CA ILE A 239 -9.18 -5.80 -2.29
C ILE A 239 -8.70 -4.99 -1.06
N PRO A 240 -8.08 -5.59 -0.03
CA PRO A 240 -7.58 -4.82 1.11
C PRO A 240 -6.42 -3.88 0.74
N VAL A 241 -5.54 -4.24 -0.22
CA VAL A 241 -4.50 -3.33 -0.71
C VAL A 241 -5.11 -2.12 -1.43
N THR A 242 -6.20 -2.32 -2.19
CA THR A 242 -6.93 -1.19 -2.80
C THR A 242 -7.46 -0.23 -1.73
N LYS A 243 -8.05 -0.74 -0.64
CA LYS A 243 -8.47 0.10 0.50
C LYS A 243 -7.30 0.88 1.10
N ILE A 244 -6.14 0.24 1.29
CA ILE A 244 -4.93 0.92 1.77
C ILE A 244 -4.62 2.12 0.86
N PHE A 245 -4.57 1.92 -0.47
CA PHE A 245 -4.28 3.02 -1.38
C PHE A 245 -5.38 4.09 -1.45
N MET A 246 -6.64 3.74 -1.18
CA MET A 246 -7.71 4.74 -1.00
C MET A 246 -7.42 5.61 0.23
N LEU A 247 -7.02 5.03 1.37
CA LEU A 247 -6.59 5.80 2.55
C LEU A 247 -5.37 6.69 2.24
N ILE A 248 -4.35 6.14 1.55
CA ILE A 248 -3.17 6.92 1.14
C ILE A 248 -3.54 8.09 0.23
N SER A 249 -4.46 7.90 -0.72
CA SER A 249 -4.92 8.99 -1.60
C SER A 249 -5.54 10.16 -0.83
N GLN A 250 -6.15 9.87 0.32
CA GLN A 250 -6.78 10.85 1.21
C GLN A 250 -5.84 11.37 2.30
N GLY A 251 -4.57 10.97 2.30
CA GLY A 251 -3.60 11.35 3.32
C GLY A 251 -3.82 10.65 4.68
N GLU A 252 -4.62 9.61 4.77
CA GLU A 252 -4.89 8.88 6.04
C GLU A 252 -3.79 7.84 6.30
N PHE A 253 -2.52 8.28 6.41
CA PHE A 253 -1.37 7.40 6.48
C PHE A 253 -1.32 6.58 7.77
N ASP A 254 -1.66 7.20 8.90
CA ASP A 254 -1.66 6.54 10.21
C ASP A 254 -2.59 5.31 10.21
N TYR A 255 -3.80 5.45 9.65
CA TYR A 255 -4.76 4.34 9.55
C TYR A 255 -4.38 3.34 8.45
N ALA A 256 -3.91 3.82 7.29
CA ALA A 256 -3.42 2.95 6.23
C ALA A 256 -2.33 1.99 6.74
N LYS A 257 -1.40 2.50 7.57
CA LYS A 257 -0.34 1.69 8.17
C LYS A 257 -0.87 0.56 9.04
N LYS A 258 -1.97 0.77 9.78
CA LYS A 258 -2.61 -0.30 10.57
C LYS A 258 -3.08 -1.45 9.69
N TYR A 259 -3.63 -1.14 8.51
CA TYR A 259 -3.95 -2.17 7.52
C TYR A 259 -2.69 -2.82 6.94
N ILE A 260 -1.66 -2.04 6.57
CA ILE A 260 -0.40 -2.55 6.02
C ILE A 260 0.25 -3.56 6.97
N GLU A 261 0.31 -3.25 8.26
CA GLU A 261 0.88 -4.12 9.32
C GLU A 261 0.30 -5.54 9.25
N ILE A 262 -1.00 -5.67 9.00
CA ILE A 262 -1.71 -6.96 8.96
C ILE A 262 -1.70 -7.58 7.55
N VAL A 263 -2.11 -6.81 6.52
CA VAL A 263 -2.27 -7.31 5.15
C VAL A 263 -0.96 -7.87 4.61
N LYS A 264 0.18 -7.26 4.98
CA LYS A 264 1.51 -7.73 4.55
C LYS A 264 1.81 -9.15 5.01
N MET A 265 1.29 -9.57 6.17
CA MET A 265 1.49 -10.92 6.71
C MET A 265 0.84 -12.02 5.85
N PHE A 266 -0.17 -11.68 5.05
CA PHE A 266 -0.94 -12.61 4.21
C PHE A 266 -0.72 -12.40 2.71
N SER A 267 0.14 -11.44 2.33
CA SER A 267 0.36 -11.11 0.93
C SER A 267 1.28 -12.09 0.23
N ASN A 268 0.86 -12.59 -0.94
CA ASN A 268 1.70 -13.43 -1.78
C ASN A 268 2.76 -12.58 -2.52
N PRO A 269 4.08 -12.84 -2.34
CA PRO A 269 5.16 -12.11 -3.00
C PRO A 269 5.10 -12.10 -4.53
N GLU A 270 4.38 -13.06 -5.11
CA GLU A 270 4.22 -13.16 -6.56
C GLU A 270 3.18 -12.20 -7.13
N THR A 271 2.41 -11.49 -6.29
CA THR A 271 1.34 -10.60 -6.75
C THR A 271 1.80 -9.15 -6.89
N ILE A 272 1.24 -8.41 -7.86
CA ILE A 272 1.46 -6.96 -7.97
C ILE A 272 1.06 -6.21 -6.69
N THR A 273 0.05 -6.70 -5.99
CA THR A 273 -0.44 -6.12 -4.73
C THR A 273 0.62 -6.18 -3.63
N HIS A 274 1.43 -7.24 -3.59
CA HIS A 274 2.54 -7.31 -2.65
C HIS A 274 3.61 -6.27 -2.98
N HIS A 275 3.97 -6.11 -4.25
CA HIS A 275 4.96 -5.12 -4.67
C HIS A 275 4.55 -3.69 -4.31
N TYR A 276 3.32 -3.31 -4.61
CA TYR A 276 2.79 -2.01 -4.18
C TYR A 276 2.75 -1.86 -2.66
N LEU A 277 2.45 -2.94 -1.93
CA LEU A 277 2.47 -2.93 -0.48
C LEU A 277 3.87 -2.74 0.10
N ILE A 278 4.91 -3.32 -0.52
CA ILE A 278 6.31 -3.09 -0.13
C ILE A 278 6.71 -1.65 -0.42
N GLU A 279 6.47 -1.16 -1.64
CA GLU A 279 6.87 0.20 -2.01
C GLU A 279 6.22 1.26 -1.11
N ILE A 280 4.91 1.16 -0.85
CA ILE A 280 4.24 2.11 0.05
C ILE A 280 4.72 1.97 1.50
N THR A 281 5.09 0.77 1.95
CA THR A 281 5.67 0.57 3.29
C THR A 281 6.99 1.35 3.41
N ASP A 282 7.87 1.24 2.41
CA ASP A 282 9.18 1.87 2.43
C ASP A 282 9.06 3.41 2.33
N ARG A 283 8.16 3.90 1.47
CA ARG A 283 7.83 5.33 1.38
C ARG A 283 7.31 5.88 2.71
N LEU A 284 6.35 5.21 3.34
CA LEU A 284 5.78 5.66 4.60
C LEU A 284 6.80 5.61 5.73
N LYS A 285 7.71 4.63 5.76
CA LYS A 285 8.80 4.60 6.72
C LYS A 285 9.67 5.87 6.65
N LEU A 286 10.08 6.26 5.45
CA LEU A 286 10.88 7.47 5.21
C LEU A 286 10.11 8.78 5.49
N PHE A 287 8.79 8.76 5.33
CA PHE A 287 7.92 9.87 5.75
C PHE A 287 7.86 9.97 7.28
N GLU A 288 7.64 8.85 7.96
CA GLU A 288 7.55 8.79 9.41
C GLU A 288 8.87 9.16 10.10
N GLU A 289 10.02 8.74 9.58
CA GLU A 289 11.32 9.14 10.11
C GLU A 289 11.49 10.67 10.14
N GLN A 290 11.03 11.35 9.08
CA GLN A 290 11.03 12.81 9.03
C GLN A 290 9.96 13.41 9.95
N LEU A 291 8.72 12.91 9.93
CA LEU A 291 7.65 13.36 10.82
C LEU A 291 8.07 13.27 12.29
N ASN A 292 8.69 12.17 12.69
CA ASN A 292 9.20 11.95 14.04
C ASN A 292 10.27 12.99 14.40
N THR A 293 11.15 13.34 13.46
CA THR A 293 12.17 14.36 13.67
C THR A 293 11.54 15.74 13.88
N GLU A 294 10.52 16.11 13.10
CA GLU A 294 9.81 17.38 13.28
C GLU A 294 9.01 17.41 14.59
N ILE A 295 8.31 16.33 14.95
CA ILE A 295 7.59 16.23 16.22
C ILE A 295 8.56 16.36 17.41
N ASN A 296 9.71 15.71 17.36
CA ASN A 296 10.70 15.77 18.43
C ASN A 296 11.24 17.20 18.67
N LYS A 297 11.22 18.09 17.68
CA LYS A 297 11.54 19.52 17.88
C LYS A 297 10.50 20.18 18.78
N GLY A 298 9.22 19.89 18.56
CA GLY A 298 8.13 20.37 19.40
C GLY A 298 8.23 19.83 20.83
N ILE A 299 8.54 18.53 20.98
CA ILE A 299 8.72 17.89 22.29
C ILE A 299 9.88 18.55 23.05
N ALA A 300 10.99 18.83 22.37
CA ALA A 300 12.14 19.50 22.98
C ALA A 300 11.81 20.93 23.47
N GLU A 301 10.93 21.67 22.79
CA GLU A 301 10.45 22.97 23.28
C GLU A 301 9.44 22.82 24.42
N HIS A 302 8.56 21.82 24.35
CA HIS A 302 7.64 21.47 25.43
C HIS A 302 8.40 21.18 26.73
N ASP A 303 9.45 20.36 26.66
CA ASP A 303 10.27 19.96 27.81
C ASP A 303 11.02 21.14 28.46
N LYS A 304 11.26 22.22 27.70
CA LYS A 304 11.82 23.48 28.22
C LYS A 304 10.76 24.36 28.90
N GLY A 305 9.48 23.97 28.86
CA GLY A 305 8.36 24.78 29.33
C GLY A 305 7.95 25.90 28.37
N GLU A 306 8.41 25.85 27.12
CA GLU A 306 8.13 26.79 26.04
C GLU A 306 6.92 26.32 25.21
N PHE A 307 5.78 26.16 25.88
CA PHE A 307 4.59 25.50 25.33
C PHE A 307 4.03 26.18 24.07
N GLU A 308 4.03 27.50 23.99
CA GLU A 308 3.58 28.23 22.81
C GLU A 308 4.45 27.93 21.58
N LYS A 309 5.77 27.81 21.76
CA LYS A 309 6.69 27.42 20.67
C LYS A 309 6.44 25.99 20.24
N ALA A 310 6.26 25.06 21.19
CA ALA A 310 5.92 23.67 20.89
C ALA A 310 4.62 23.58 20.06
N ILE A 311 3.54 24.26 20.51
CA ILE A 311 2.25 24.32 19.80
C ILE A 311 2.43 24.90 18.39
N SER A 312 3.23 25.95 18.23
CA SER A 312 3.53 26.51 16.90
C SER A 312 4.19 25.49 15.98
N ILE A 313 5.17 24.71 16.47
CA ILE A 313 5.84 23.65 15.69
C ILE A 313 4.82 22.60 15.25
N TYR A 314 3.97 22.12 16.16
CA TYR A 314 2.98 21.11 15.83
C TYR A 314 1.91 21.62 14.85
N ASN A 315 1.52 22.89 14.94
CA ASN A 315 0.62 23.50 13.96
C ASN A 315 1.25 23.55 12.57
N THR A 316 2.54 23.89 12.45
CA THR A 316 3.26 23.80 11.17
C THR A 316 3.26 22.38 10.61
N ILE A 317 3.45 21.36 11.46
CA ILE A 317 3.34 19.95 11.04
C ILE A 317 1.93 19.65 10.52
N LEU A 318 0.87 20.16 11.16
CA LEU A 318 -0.51 19.96 10.70
C LEU A 318 -0.87 20.76 9.44
N GLU A 319 -0.16 21.84 9.12
CA GLU A 319 -0.29 22.52 7.82
C GLU A 319 0.30 21.69 6.68
N GLU A 320 1.34 20.90 6.96
CA GLU A 320 2.02 20.03 5.99
C GLU A 320 1.38 18.63 5.90
N TYR A 321 0.95 18.09 7.04
CA TYR A 321 0.30 16.79 7.19
C TYR A 321 -0.86 16.89 8.22
N PRO A 322 -2.07 17.28 7.78
CA PRO A 322 -3.22 17.53 8.66
C PRO A 322 -3.71 16.31 9.45
N ASN A 323 -3.39 15.11 8.99
CA ASN A 323 -3.93 13.85 9.52
C ASN A 323 -3.01 13.20 10.57
N SER A 324 -2.05 13.95 11.14
CA SER A 324 -1.16 13.44 12.18
C SER A 324 -1.88 13.29 13.52
N SER A 325 -2.14 12.06 13.93
CA SER A 325 -2.72 11.79 15.26
C SER A 325 -1.78 12.23 16.38
N TRP A 326 -0.47 12.07 16.16
CA TRP A 326 0.57 12.42 17.14
C TRP A 326 0.67 13.94 17.32
N ALA A 327 0.74 14.73 16.25
CA ALA A 327 0.80 16.18 16.38
C ALA A 327 -0.47 16.76 17.04
N ASN A 328 -1.65 16.23 16.71
CA ASN A 328 -2.90 16.60 17.39
C ASN A 328 -2.85 16.30 18.90
N PHE A 329 -2.29 15.15 19.29
CA PHE A 329 -2.09 14.80 20.69
C PHE A 329 -1.13 15.77 21.39
N GLU A 330 0.03 16.07 20.78
CA GLU A 330 1.04 16.93 21.37
C GLU A 330 0.57 18.39 21.51
N ILE A 331 -0.26 18.88 20.60
CA ILE A 331 -0.93 20.18 20.74
C ILE A 331 -1.81 20.19 21.97
N PHE A 332 -2.69 19.19 22.12
CA PHE A 332 -3.56 19.09 23.29
C PHE A 332 -2.76 19.05 24.59
N TYR A 333 -1.69 18.23 24.61
CA TYR A 333 -0.85 18.07 25.78
C TYR A 333 -0.12 19.37 26.15
N SER A 334 0.49 20.04 25.16
CA SER A 334 1.19 21.32 25.36
C SER A 334 0.23 22.45 25.77
N GLN A 335 -0.95 22.51 25.15
CA GLN A 335 -1.98 23.48 25.52
C GLN A 335 -2.47 23.26 26.95
N SER A 336 -2.59 22.00 27.37
CA SER A 336 -3.01 21.66 28.73
C SER A 336 -2.02 22.15 29.78
N GLU A 337 -0.71 21.98 29.53
CA GLU A 337 0.35 22.47 30.42
C GLU A 337 0.45 24.00 30.40
N LEU A 338 0.28 24.64 29.25
CA LEU A 338 0.22 26.10 29.15
C LEU A 338 -0.94 26.67 29.98
N ASN A 339 -2.13 26.07 29.89
CA ASN A 339 -3.30 26.48 30.66
C ASN A 339 -3.06 26.32 32.17
N LYS A 340 -2.35 25.28 32.62
CA LYS A 340 -1.94 25.13 34.03
C LYS A 340 -0.97 26.24 34.44
N LYS A 341 0.06 26.52 33.62
CA LYS A 341 1.07 27.57 33.88
C LYS A 341 0.47 28.97 33.97
N THR A 342 -0.57 29.26 33.17
CA THR A 342 -1.23 30.57 33.09
C THR A 342 -2.44 30.71 34.02
N GLY A 343 -2.81 29.66 34.76
CA GLY A 343 -3.97 29.66 35.66
C GLY A 343 -5.33 29.52 34.96
N ASN A 344 -5.35 29.24 33.65
CA ASN A 344 -6.57 29.01 32.85
C ASN A 344 -7.00 27.53 32.86
N THR A 345 -7.07 26.91 34.04
CA THR A 345 -7.32 25.47 34.19
C THR A 345 -8.73 25.04 33.74
N ALA A 346 -9.70 25.97 33.68
CA ALA A 346 -11.02 25.72 33.12
C ALA A 346 -10.98 25.28 31.65
N SER A 347 -9.95 25.70 30.90
CA SER A 347 -9.74 25.29 29.51
C SER A 347 -9.21 23.86 29.37
N ASN A 348 -8.89 23.17 30.47
CA ASN A 348 -8.50 21.74 30.50
C ASN A 348 -9.69 20.84 30.86
N SER A 349 -10.91 21.29 30.55
CA SER A 349 -12.12 20.54 30.87
C SER A 349 -12.18 19.18 30.14
N ILE A 350 -12.98 18.28 30.69
CA ILE A 350 -13.29 16.97 30.08
C ILE A 350 -13.90 17.15 28.68
N GLU A 351 -14.70 18.20 28.49
CA GLU A 351 -15.30 18.54 27.20
C GLU A 351 -14.23 18.86 26.14
N ASN A 352 -13.22 19.65 26.52
CA ASN A 352 -12.10 19.96 25.62
C ASN A 352 -11.27 18.70 25.31
N TRP A 353 -11.04 17.84 26.31
CA TRP A 353 -10.41 16.55 26.07
C TRP A 353 -11.20 15.68 25.08
N ASN A 354 -12.51 15.53 25.27
CA ASN A 354 -13.34 14.71 24.40
C ASN A 354 -13.34 15.22 22.94
N LEU A 355 -13.33 16.54 22.73
CA LEU A 355 -13.20 17.14 21.41
C LEU A 355 -11.85 16.79 20.74
N ASN A 356 -10.74 16.88 21.49
CA ASN A 356 -9.40 16.57 20.95
C ASN A 356 -9.17 15.06 20.78
N LYS A 357 -9.68 14.22 21.69
CA LYS A 357 -9.72 12.76 21.57
C LYS A 357 -10.35 12.33 20.25
N GLY A 358 -11.47 12.98 19.87
CA GLY A 358 -12.12 12.74 18.58
C GLY A 358 -11.19 13.03 17.40
N LYS A 359 -10.47 14.15 17.40
CA LYS A 359 -9.51 14.51 16.33
C LYS A 359 -8.36 13.51 16.22
N ILE A 360 -7.78 13.11 17.35
CA ILE A 360 -6.66 12.16 17.39
C ILE A 360 -7.10 10.79 16.87
N LEU A 361 -8.24 10.27 17.38
CA LEU A 361 -8.72 8.95 17.03
C LEU A 361 -9.35 8.87 15.64
N ASN A 362 -9.72 9.99 15.03
CA ASN A 362 -10.24 10.03 13.66
C ASN A 362 -9.20 9.56 12.63
N HIS A 363 -7.92 9.90 12.84
CA HIS A 363 -6.83 9.54 11.92
C HIS A 363 -6.11 8.25 12.33
N ASN A 364 -6.08 7.92 13.63
CA ASN A 364 -5.61 6.64 14.12
C ASN A 364 -6.51 6.14 15.26
N PRO A 365 -7.49 5.29 14.98
CA PRO A 365 -8.43 4.85 16.01
C PRO A 365 -7.80 3.94 17.07
N PHE A 366 -6.57 3.46 16.81
CA PHE A 366 -5.75 2.66 17.71
C PHE A 366 -4.71 3.48 18.49
N TYR A 367 -4.69 4.80 18.34
CA TYR A 367 -3.69 5.64 19.00
C TYR A 367 -3.75 5.49 20.53
N GLY A 368 -2.62 5.14 21.14
CA GLY A 368 -2.51 5.02 22.59
C GLY A 368 -2.60 6.41 23.24
N LEU A 369 -3.62 6.64 24.06
CA LEU A 369 -3.81 7.91 24.75
C LEU A 369 -3.26 7.79 26.18
N PRO A 370 -2.16 8.47 26.54
CA PRO A 370 -1.55 8.37 27.87
C PRO A 370 -2.28 9.23 28.92
N ILE A 371 -3.59 9.43 28.76
CA ILE A 371 -4.42 10.28 29.62
C ILE A 371 -5.34 9.40 30.47
N GLY A 372 -5.63 9.85 31.69
CA GLY A 372 -6.50 9.13 32.62
C GLY A 372 -7.91 8.89 32.04
N ALA A 373 -8.43 7.69 32.30
CA ALA A 373 -9.80 7.34 31.98
C ALA A 373 -10.82 8.28 32.66
N GLN A 374 -11.96 8.50 32.00
CA GLN A 374 -13.05 9.36 32.51
C GLN A 374 -14.28 8.56 32.95
N SER A 375 -14.25 7.24 32.74
CA SER A 375 -15.29 6.28 33.08
C SER A 375 -14.68 4.88 33.16
N PRO A 376 -15.34 3.91 33.81
CA PRO A 376 -14.94 2.50 33.75
C PRO A 376 -14.83 1.98 32.30
N GLU A 377 -15.75 2.38 31.43
CA GLU A 377 -15.75 2.04 30.01
C GLU A 377 -14.54 2.64 29.30
N ASP A 378 -14.21 3.91 29.52
CA ASP A 378 -13.00 4.51 28.96
C ASP A 378 -11.73 3.83 29.48
N ALA A 379 -11.68 3.45 30.76
CA ALA A 379 -10.54 2.73 31.34
C ALA A 379 -10.31 1.40 30.61
N TYR A 380 -11.38 0.66 30.38
CA TYR A 380 -11.34 -0.54 29.56
C TYR A 380 -10.83 -0.25 28.14
N LEU A 381 -11.42 0.71 27.42
CA LEU A 381 -11.04 1.00 26.03
C LEU A 381 -9.58 1.52 25.90
N LEU A 382 -9.05 2.20 26.90
CA LEU A 382 -7.65 2.59 26.97
C LEU A 382 -6.75 1.36 27.18
N ASP A 383 -7.10 0.47 28.10
CA ASP A 383 -6.40 -0.79 28.32
C ASP A 383 -6.37 -1.65 27.04
N ARG A 384 -7.49 -1.74 26.31
CA ARG A 384 -7.56 -2.43 25.03
C ARG A 384 -6.57 -1.88 24.01
N ARG A 385 -6.45 -0.55 23.87
CA ARG A 385 -5.43 0.06 22.99
C ARG A 385 -4.01 -0.27 23.45
N ASN A 386 -3.74 -0.15 24.75
CA ASN A 386 -2.40 -0.41 25.30
C ASN A 386 -1.99 -1.88 25.14
N SER A 387 -2.95 -2.81 25.20
CA SER A 387 -2.70 -4.24 25.03
C SER A 387 -2.14 -4.61 23.65
N LEU A 388 -2.34 -3.77 22.62
CA LEU A 388 -1.81 -4.00 21.27
C LEU A 388 -0.28 -4.06 21.25
N SER A 389 0.39 -3.35 22.16
CA SER A 389 1.86 -3.38 22.31
C SER A 389 2.42 -4.76 22.70
N GLN A 390 1.54 -5.68 23.14
CA GLN A 390 1.92 -7.03 23.56
C GLN A 390 1.77 -8.08 22.45
N LEU A 391 1.13 -7.72 21.34
CA LEU A 391 0.88 -8.62 20.23
C LEU A 391 2.13 -8.79 19.34
N PHE A 392 2.17 -9.89 18.58
CA PHE A 392 3.18 -10.19 17.56
C PHE A 392 4.62 -10.36 18.07
N LYS A 393 4.79 -10.51 19.39
CA LYS A 393 6.09 -10.81 20.01
C LYS A 393 6.58 -12.22 19.73
N ASN A 394 5.67 -13.15 19.42
CA ASN A 394 5.98 -14.54 19.13
C ASN A 394 5.35 -14.98 17.81
N LYS A 395 6.19 -15.32 16.82
CA LYS A 395 5.74 -15.77 15.49
C LYS A 395 4.78 -16.97 15.53
N SER A 396 4.94 -17.87 16.50
CA SER A 396 4.06 -19.05 16.63
C SER A 396 2.63 -18.72 17.07
N LEU A 397 2.40 -17.51 17.61
CA LEU A 397 1.08 -17.04 18.07
C LEU A 397 0.42 -16.09 17.07
N GLN A 398 1.01 -15.86 15.90
CA GLN A 398 0.58 -14.81 14.96
C GLN A 398 -0.93 -14.83 14.66
N ILE A 399 -1.52 -15.97 14.31
CA ILE A 399 -2.97 -16.04 14.02
C ILE A 399 -3.82 -15.73 15.26
N LYS A 400 -3.39 -16.16 16.46
CA LYS A 400 -4.07 -15.85 17.72
C LYS A 400 -3.95 -14.36 18.06
N ASP A 401 -2.79 -13.77 17.81
CA ASP A 401 -2.56 -12.34 18.01
C ASP A 401 -3.45 -11.51 17.07
N ILE A 402 -3.67 -11.98 15.83
CA ILE A 402 -4.61 -11.35 14.88
C ILE A 402 -6.05 -11.46 15.37
N GLU A 403 -6.46 -12.62 15.89
CA GLU A 403 -7.80 -12.76 16.49
C GLU A 403 -7.97 -11.82 17.69
N THR A 404 -6.94 -11.70 18.53
CA THR A 404 -6.94 -10.77 19.68
C THR A 404 -7.00 -9.31 19.22
N TYR A 405 -6.30 -8.97 18.15
CA TYR A 405 -6.36 -7.63 17.55
C TYR A 405 -7.75 -7.35 16.95
N ALA A 406 -8.38 -8.34 16.31
CA ALA A 406 -9.75 -8.22 15.83
C ALA A 406 -10.73 -7.95 16.98
N ASP A 407 -10.57 -8.67 18.10
CA ASP A 407 -11.36 -8.46 19.31
C ASP A 407 -11.16 -7.04 19.88
N VAL A 408 -9.92 -6.57 20.00
CA VAL A 408 -9.63 -5.19 20.40
C VAL A 408 -10.31 -4.19 19.46
N ALA A 409 -10.16 -4.34 18.14
CA ALA A 409 -10.77 -3.44 17.16
C ALA A 409 -12.30 -3.42 17.26
N MET A 410 -12.93 -4.58 17.50
CA MET A 410 -14.37 -4.70 17.68
C MET A 410 -14.84 -4.03 18.98
N ASP A 411 -14.10 -4.15 20.08
CA ASP A 411 -14.38 -3.45 21.35
C ASP A 411 -14.28 -1.92 21.18
N LEU A 412 -13.29 -1.48 20.38
CA LEU A 412 -13.11 -0.08 19.99
C LEU A 412 -14.14 0.39 18.93
N LYS A 413 -15.04 -0.48 18.47
CA LYS A 413 -16.06 -0.23 17.43
C LYS A 413 -15.48 0.13 16.04
N ILE A 414 -14.26 -0.31 15.77
CA ILE A 414 -13.57 -0.17 14.47
C ILE A 414 -13.93 -1.40 13.62
N TYR A 415 -15.23 -1.51 13.30
CA TYR A 415 -15.81 -2.75 12.79
C TYR A 415 -15.28 -3.17 11.42
N ASP A 416 -14.88 -2.24 10.56
CA ASP A 416 -14.31 -2.54 9.25
C ASP A 416 -12.92 -3.16 9.37
N PHE A 417 -12.08 -2.66 10.28
CA PHE A 417 -10.80 -3.26 10.58
C PHE A 417 -11.00 -4.63 11.23
N ALA A 418 -11.87 -4.73 12.24
CA ALA A 418 -12.18 -5.99 12.92
C ALA A 418 -12.67 -7.06 11.95
N ALA A 419 -13.59 -6.70 11.05
CA ALA A 419 -14.10 -7.57 9.99
C ALA A 419 -12.96 -8.12 9.10
N GLN A 420 -12.05 -7.26 8.65
CA GLN A 420 -10.91 -7.71 7.83
C GLN A 420 -10.05 -8.76 8.56
N LEU A 421 -9.78 -8.57 9.85
CA LEU A 421 -8.99 -9.52 10.64
C LEU A 421 -9.77 -10.81 10.95
N TYR A 422 -11.07 -10.72 11.21
CA TYR A 422 -11.92 -11.91 11.37
C TYR A 422 -12.01 -12.72 10.08
N TRP A 423 -12.00 -12.07 8.91
CA TRP A 423 -11.91 -12.78 7.64
C TRP A 423 -10.62 -13.61 7.54
N TYR A 424 -9.47 -13.01 7.84
CA TYR A 424 -8.20 -13.73 7.85
C TYR A 424 -8.19 -14.88 8.86
N THR A 425 -8.59 -14.64 10.10
CA THR A 425 -8.58 -15.70 11.14
C THR A 425 -9.58 -16.81 10.83
N SER A 426 -10.71 -16.52 10.19
CA SER A 426 -11.66 -17.55 9.74
C SER A 426 -11.12 -18.40 8.59
N SER A 427 -10.24 -17.81 7.77
CA SER A 427 -9.73 -18.43 6.54
C SER A 427 -8.46 -19.25 6.76
N TYR A 428 -7.63 -18.87 7.74
CA TYR A 428 -6.34 -19.49 8.02
C TYR A 428 -6.31 -20.34 9.29
N ASN A 429 -7.41 -20.44 10.04
CA ASN A 429 -7.52 -21.32 11.22
C ASN A 429 -8.23 -22.63 10.84
N ASP A 430 -7.58 -23.77 11.09
CA ASP A 430 -8.10 -25.11 10.78
C ASP A 430 -9.37 -25.48 11.59
N LYS A 431 -9.60 -24.79 12.71
CA LYS A 431 -10.84 -24.95 13.48
C LYS A 431 -11.86 -23.94 12.95
N LYS A 432 -13.05 -24.41 12.56
CA LYS A 432 -14.24 -23.56 12.28
C LYS A 432 -14.43 -22.59 13.43
N SER A 433 -13.87 -21.40 13.31
CA SER A 433 -13.77 -20.46 14.41
C SER A 433 -15.06 -19.65 14.49
N ASN A 434 -15.36 -19.14 15.68
CA ASN A 434 -16.39 -18.13 15.89
C ASN A 434 -16.09 -16.82 15.12
N SER A 435 -14.91 -16.69 14.50
CA SER A 435 -14.52 -15.52 13.70
C SER A 435 -15.49 -15.25 12.56
N ILE A 436 -16.10 -16.27 11.95
CA ILE A 436 -17.08 -16.00 10.88
C ILE A 436 -18.34 -15.29 11.41
N TYR A 437 -18.81 -15.64 12.61
CA TYR A 437 -19.94 -14.94 13.23
C TYR A 437 -19.55 -13.53 13.66
N LYS A 438 -18.33 -13.34 14.18
CA LYS A 438 -17.80 -12.02 14.53
C LYS A 438 -17.59 -11.13 13.28
N LEU A 439 -17.12 -11.68 12.16
CA LEU A 439 -17.08 -11.01 10.86
C LEU A 439 -18.48 -10.53 10.48
N LEU A 440 -19.46 -11.44 10.41
CA LEU A 440 -20.82 -11.11 10.00
C LEU A 440 -21.50 -10.13 10.96
N TYR A 441 -21.18 -10.18 12.26
CA TYR A 441 -21.63 -9.19 13.24
C TYR A 441 -21.05 -7.81 12.94
N CYS A 442 -19.74 -7.71 12.63
CA CYS A 442 -19.13 -6.46 12.21
C CYS A 442 -19.78 -5.92 10.93
N LEU A 443 -20.07 -6.77 9.94
CA LEU A 443 -20.79 -6.36 8.72
C LEU A 443 -22.19 -5.83 9.03
N GLU A 444 -22.92 -6.43 9.97
CA GLU A 444 -24.20 -5.91 10.45
C GLU A 444 -24.06 -4.49 11.00
N LYS A 445 -23.05 -4.25 11.86
CA LYS A 445 -22.78 -2.93 12.45
C LYS A 445 -22.31 -1.89 11.41
N LEU A 446 -21.73 -2.34 10.30
CA LEU A 446 -21.35 -1.50 9.16
C LEU A 446 -22.51 -1.22 8.19
N GLY A 447 -23.71 -1.76 8.43
CA GLY A 447 -24.86 -1.58 7.54
C GLY A 447 -24.83 -2.50 6.30
N VAL A 448 -24.09 -3.61 6.36
CA VAL A 448 -23.97 -4.63 5.30
C VAL A 448 -24.59 -5.97 5.75
N PRO A 449 -25.89 -6.02 6.10
CA PRO A 449 -26.50 -7.20 6.72
C PRO A 449 -26.69 -8.36 5.74
N ASN A 450 -26.79 -8.07 4.43
CA ASN A 450 -27.27 -9.04 3.44
C ASN A 450 -26.27 -10.17 3.14
N LEU A 451 -24.96 -9.96 3.38
CA LEU A 451 -23.94 -10.96 3.08
C LEU A 451 -24.00 -12.20 4.00
N LYS A 452 -24.61 -12.07 5.19
CA LYS A 452 -24.80 -13.21 6.10
C LYS A 452 -25.69 -14.30 5.50
N ASN A 453 -26.54 -13.97 4.52
CA ASN A 453 -27.43 -14.92 3.83
C ASN A 453 -26.65 -15.97 3.02
N ASN A 454 -25.37 -15.71 2.70
CA ASN A 454 -24.49 -16.68 2.04
C ASN A 454 -23.95 -17.76 3.01
N PHE A 455 -24.22 -17.62 4.30
CA PHE A 455 -23.72 -18.50 5.35
C PHE A 455 -24.88 -19.23 6.05
N LYS A 456 -24.59 -20.39 6.62
CA LYS A 456 -25.54 -21.15 7.45
C LYS A 456 -25.31 -20.81 8.92
N GLY A 457 -26.36 -20.47 9.66
CA GLY A 457 -26.28 -20.26 11.10
C GLY A 457 -27.50 -19.55 11.69
N ASN A 458 -27.62 -19.57 13.02
CA ASN A 458 -28.60 -18.75 13.74
C ASN A 458 -27.92 -17.43 14.16
N PHE A 459 -27.86 -16.47 13.22
CA PHE A 459 -27.12 -15.23 13.42
C PHE A 459 -27.67 -14.38 14.56
N GLU A 460 -28.99 -14.37 14.78
CA GLU A 460 -29.59 -13.60 15.88
C GLU A 460 -29.09 -14.09 17.24
N LYS A 461 -29.06 -15.41 17.45
CA LYS A 461 -28.54 -16.02 18.69
C LYS A 461 -27.06 -15.74 18.86
N GLU A 462 -26.27 -15.92 17.79
CA GLU A 462 -24.82 -15.72 17.86
C GLU A 462 -24.45 -14.25 18.08
N PHE A 463 -25.14 -13.30 17.45
CA PHE A 463 -24.89 -11.87 17.64
C PHE A 463 -25.22 -11.42 19.07
N LYS A 464 -26.36 -11.87 19.63
CA LYS A 464 -26.68 -11.64 21.06
C LYS A 464 -25.62 -12.23 22.00
N SER A 465 -25.05 -13.39 21.64
CA SER A 465 -23.97 -14.02 22.40
C SER A 465 -22.69 -13.19 22.34
N ILE A 466 -22.33 -12.66 21.16
CA ILE A 466 -21.17 -11.76 20.98
C ILE A 466 -21.34 -10.51 21.86
N GLU A 467 -22.47 -9.81 21.76
CA GLU A 467 -22.74 -8.60 22.55
C GLU A 467 -22.64 -8.86 24.06
N LYS A 468 -23.26 -9.95 24.54
CA LYS A 468 -23.20 -10.34 25.95
C LYS A 468 -21.78 -10.68 26.41
N ASN A 469 -20.98 -11.31 25.56
CA ASN A 469 -19.60 -11.64 25.91
C ASN A 469 -18.72 -10.38 25.95
N GLN A 470 -18.89 -9.45 25.01
CA GLN A 470 -18.17 -8.16 25.04
C GLN A 470 -18.48 -7.37 26.31
N GLU A 471 -19.76 -7.23 26.66
CA GLU A 471 -20.17 -6.55 27.89
C GLU A 471 -19.58 -7.24 29.13
N LYS A 472 -19.65 -8.57 29.18
CA LYS A 472 -19.09 -9.36 30.27
C LYS A 472 -17.58 -9.20 30.38
N ASP A 473 -16.85 -9.20 29.28
CA ASP A 473 -15.39 -9.08 29.26
C ASP A 473 -14.95 -7.68 29.69
N MET A 474 -15.68 -6.64 29.26
CA MET A 474 -15.49 -5.26 29.71
C MET A 474 -15.67 -5.13 31.22
N VAL A 475 -16.84 -5.51 31.77
CA VAL A 475 -17.15 -5.36 33.20
C VAL A 475 -16.25 -6.23 34.09
N LYS A 476 -15.71 -7.33 33.56
CA LYS A 476 -14.79 -8.20 34.29
C LYS A 476 -13.34 -7.75 34.24
N SER A 477 -12.95 -6.87 33.33
CA SER A 477 -11.58 -6.41 33.20
C SER A 477 -11.10 -5.68 34.47
N ASP A 478 -9.82 -5.82 34.78
CA ASP A 478 -9.25 -5.15 35.95
C ASP A 478 -9.22 -3.64 35.75
N ALA A 479 -9.02 -3.17 34.52
CA ALA A 479 -9.07 -1.75 34.16
C ALA A 479 -10.45 -1.13 34.46
N TYR A 480 -11.54 -1.80 34.10
CA TYR A 480 -12.91 -1.35 34.38
C TYR A 480 -13.19 -1.31 35.90
N LYS A 481 -12.76 -2.35 36.64
CA LYS A 481 -13.00 -2.45 38.09
C LYS A 481 -12.15 -1.53 38.95
N SER A 482 -10.99 -1.09 38.42
CA SER A 482 -10.05 -0.23 39.13
C SER A 482 -10.45 1.26 39.08
N TYR A 483 -11.47 1.59 38.28
CA TYR A 483 -12.14 2.89 38.25
C TYR A 483 -13.35 2.85 39.17
#